data_AF-A0A363TL95-F1
#
_entry.id   AF-A0A363TL95-F1
#
_cell.length_a   1.000
_cell.length_b   1.000
_cell.length_c   1.000
_cell.angle_alpha   90.00
_cell.angle_beta   90.00
_cell.angle_gamma   90.00
#
_symmetry.space_group_name_H-M   'P 1'
#
loop_
_entity.id
_entity.type
_entity.pdbx_description
1 polymer ?
#
loop_
_entity_poly.entity_id
_entity_poly.type
_entity_poly.pdbx_seq_one_letter_code
_entity_poly.pdbx_strand_id
1 'polypeptide(L)'
;MLLGIRRRDDETKKGETQMKGMRTYIRKVSLTMMSIGLSAALAACGGGGGGSTAAGGGTSAGTTGFTRGAITGFGSVHVGDKIFSTSGATVKKRLDDGPDHIPGADDSVFRVGMVVEVFHKSGDNNAVEIRFKDDLEGPVSNLAAGPPVTFDVLGVHVVTDGNTNFDDSLDDHPSTGITLATLANGNVVEVSGLFDGNGVLHATFIEAKKAAADANDKFEIKGTIAALAGTAPNQTFTVNGASFATDNNTRLHDLPAGGLANGMFVEVKTSSTTAPFLATDVEGTFEDPEIEAEDADEVSIEGYVAGLSGSDPNWSFTLAGVTVTTSAATTGHALVAPNAHIEAEGPMVGGVMQARKIGLRP
;
A
#
# COMPACT_ATOMS: atom_id res chain seq x y z
N MET A 1 45.88 7.17 73.49
CA MET A 1 46.97 7.38 72.50
C MET A 1 46.32 7.41 71.13
N LEU A 2 45.97 8.57 70.55
CA LEU A 2 46.79 9.63 69.92
C LEU A 2 46.95 9.41 68.40
N LEU A 3 46.38 10.34 67.61
CA LEU A 3 46.77 10.83 66.27
C LEU A 3 46.86 9.82 65.10
N GLY A 4 46.65 10.14 63.82
CA GLY A 4 46.52 11.41 63.12
C GLY A 4 47.04 11.25 61.66
N ILE A 5 46.18 11.61 60.69
CA ILE A 5 46.37 12.19 59.33
C ILE A 5 47.79 12.15 58.68
N ARG A 6 47.90 11.73 57.39
CA ARG A 6 48.35 12.54 56.21
C ARG A 6 48.57 11.76 54.88
N ARG A 7 47.93 12.28 53.82
CA ARG A 7 48.33 12.52 52.40
C ARG A 7 49.46 11.69 51.76
N ARG A 8 49.29 11.28 50.48
CA ARG A 8 49.62 12.05 49.26
C ARG A 8 49.31 11.27 47.97
N ASP A 9 49.09 12.05 46.91
CA ASP A 9 48.80 11.71 45.52
C ASP A 9 49.87 10.86 44.84
N ASP A 10 49.50 10.01 43.88
CA ASP A 10 50.36 9.77 42.72
C ASP A 10 49.61 9.28 41.47
N GLU A 11 50.26 9.61 40.36
CA GLU A 11 49.89 9.70 38.95
C GLU A 11 49.28 8.45 38.29
N THR A 12 48.45 8.68 37.27
CA THR A 12 48.49 7.91 36.01
C THR A 12 47.70 8.64 34.91
N LYS A 13 48.39 9.53 34.18
CA LYS A 13 47.98 9.99 32.85
C LYS A 13 49.18 9.87 31.91
N LYS A 14 49.20 8.83 31.07
CA LYS A 14 49.95 8.81 29.81
C LYS A 14 49.48 7.66 28.93
N GLY A 15 49.09 7.98 27.70
CA GLY A 15 48.68 7.00 26.70
C GLY A 15 47.84 7.58 25.56
N GLU A 16 48.31 8.67 24.95
CA GLU A 16 47.89 9.05 23.59
C GLU A 16 48.34 7.96 22.60
N THR A 17 47.59 7.73 21.50
CA THR A 17 48.12 7.76 20.12
C THR A 17 46.98 7.55 19.09
N GLN A 18 46.62 8.65 18.42
CA GLN A 18 46.41 8.82 16.97
C GLN A 18 45.34 8.00 16.21
N MET A 19 44.43 8.70 15.53
CA MET A 19 44.61 9.02 14.10
C MET A 19 43.54 9.96 13.51
N LYS A 20 44.04 11.09 13.01
CA LYS A 20 43.75 11.72 11.70
C LYS A 20 42.31 12.15 11.38
N GLY A 21 42.00 13.40 11.73
CA GLY A 21 41.14 14.26 10.91
C GLY A 21 41.93 14.93 9.78
N MET A 22 41.36 14.94 8.58
CA MET A 22 41.69 15.80 7.43
C MET A 22 40.54 15.57 6.42
N ARG A 23 39.92 16.52 5.72
CA ARG A 23 40.41 17.79 5.19
C ARG A 23 39.21 18.57 4.60
N THR A 24 39.16 19.86 4.89
CA THR A 24 38.30 20.89 4.28
C THR A 24 38.49 20.99 2.77
N TYR A 25 37.39 21.12 2.01
CA TYR A 25 37.42 21.62 0.64
C TYR A 25 36.58 22.90 0.50
N ILE A 26 37.29 23.98 0.20
CA ILE A 26 36.77 25.29 -0.20
C ILE A 26 36.48 25.23 -1.70
N ARG A 27 35.29 25.66 -2.14
CA ARG A 27 35.06 26.09 -3.53
C ARG A 27 34.70 27.57 -3.56
N LYS A 28 35.59 28.33 -4.19
CA LYS A 28 35.42 29.74 -4.56
C LYS A 28 34.40 29.85 -5.69
N VAL A 29 33.53 30.84 -5.62
CA VAL A 29 32.83 31.40 -6.79
C VAL A 29 33.01 32.92 -6.73
N SER A 30 33.56 33.48 -7.80
CA SER A 30 33.62 34.92 -8.06
C SER A 30 33.65 35.13 -9.57
N LEU A 31 32.63 35.80 -10.10
CA LEU A 31 32.57 36.55 -11.38
C LEU A 31 31.10 37.01 -11.54
N THR A 32 30.68 38.15 -12.10
CA THR A 32 31.15 39.52 -12.31
C THR A 32 29.88 40.29 -12.74
N MET A 33 29.81 41.59 -12.45
CA MET A 33 28.71 42.53 -12.71
C MET A 33 28.51 42.86 -14.22
N MET A 34 27.41 43.58 -14.52
CA MET A 34 27.06 44.35 -15.75
C MET A 34 26.14 43.58 -16.73
N SER A 35 24.97 44.04 -17.19
CA SER A 35 24.53 45.40 -17.59
C SER A 35 23.00 45.55 -17.69
N ILE A 36 22.54 46.79 -17.49
CA ILE A 36 21.21 47.35 -17.78
C ILE A 36 20.98 47.49 -19.29
N GLY A 37 19.76 47.25 -19.79
CA GLY A 37 19.33 47.81 -21.08
C GLY A 37 18.07 47.24 -21.76
N LEU A 38 16.99 48.03 -21.67
CA LEU A 38 16.03 48.37 -22.74
C LEU A 38 14.74 47.54 -22.96
N SER A 39 13.65 48.29 -22.82
CA SER A 39 12.23 47.96 -22.94
C SER A 39 11.77 47.54 -24.33
N ALA A 40 10.80 46.62 -24.39
CA ALA A 40 9.72 46.64 -25.38
C ALA A 40 8.49 45.93 -24.82
N ALA A 41 7.39 46.67 -24.72
CA ALA A 41 6.10 46.20 -24.25
C ALA A 41 5.42 45.33 -25.33
N LEU A 42 4.98 44.14 -24.93
CA LEU A 42 3.87 43.43 -25.54
C LEU A 42 2.94 43.01 -24.41
N ALA A 43 1.78 43.65 -24.37
CA ALA A 43 0.67 43.26 -23.52
C ALA A 43 0.15 41.89 -23.97
N ALA A 44 0.12 40.92 -23.07
CA ALA A 44 -0.79 39.79 -23.14
C ALA A 44 -1.17 39.37 -21.71
N CYS A 45 -2.48 39.32 -21.53
CA CYS A 45 -3.24 38.91 -20.37
C CYS A 45 -2.90 37.47 -19.94
N GLY A 46 -2.90 37.22 -18.63
CA GLY A 46 -2.95 35.85 -18.10
C GLY A 46 -2.26 35.71 -16.74
N GLY A 47 -3.03 35.84 -15.66
CA GLY A 47 -2.58 35.49 -14.32
C GLY A 47 -2.49 33.98 -14.13
N GLY A 48 -1.55 33.53 -13.30
CA GLY A 48 -1.42 32.15 -12.84
C GLY A 48 -0.61 32.15 -11.54
N GLY A 49 -1.31 31.94 -10.42
CA GLY A 49 -0.75 31.95 -9.08
C GLY A 49 0.23 30.81 -8.83
N GLY A 50 1.13 31.04 -7.87
CA GLY A 50 2.23 30.16 -7.52
C GLY A 50 1.79 28.74 -7.19
N GLY A 51 2.35 27.78 -7.93
CA GLY A 51 2.40 26.38 -7.52
C GLY A 51 3.42 26.25 -6.41
N SER A 52 2.93 25.99 -5.20
CA SER A 52 3.71 25.47 -4.08
C SER A 52 4.48 24.23 -4.55
N THR A 53 5.77 24.22 -4.29
CA THR A 53 6.63 23.06 -4.47
C THR A 53 6.12 21.92 -3.59
N ALA A 54 5.52 20.91 -4.22
CA ALA A 54 5.24 19.63 -3.58
C ALA A 54 6.57 19.00 -3.16
N ALA A 55 6.65 18.66 -1.87
CA ALA A 55 7.73 17.88 -1.28
C ALA A 55 7.14 16.54 -0.85
N GLY A 56 7.74 15.45 -1.33
CA GLY A 56 7.47 14.08 -0.87
C GLY A 56 6.52 13.30 -1.77
N GLY A 57 7.07 12.33 -2.50
CA GLY A 57 6.36 11.46 -3.44
C GLY A 57 7.32 11.12 -4.58
N GLY A 58 8.00 9.98 -4.48
CA GLY A 58 9.09 9.63 -5.38
C GLY A 58 8.58 9.47 -6.81
N THR A 59 8.91 10.41 -7.70
CA THR A 59 8.64 10.25 -9.12
C THR A 59 9.44 9.06 -9.65
N SER A 60 8.76 7.96 -9.98
CA SER A 60 9.30 6.84 -10.72
C SER A 60 9.54 7.24 -12.18
N ALA A 61 10.50 8.14 -12.39
CA ALA A 61 11.04 8.45 -13.70
C ALA A 61 11.73 7.19 -14.25
N GLY A 62 10.98 6.36 -14.98
CA GLY A 62 11.49 5.21 -15.72
C GLY A 62 10.76 3.87 -15.54
N THR A 63 9.62 3.82 -14.84
CA THR A 63 8.72 2.66 -14.87
C THR A 63 7.77 2.81 -16.05
N THR A 64 7.69 1.80 -16.91
CA THR A 64 6.78 1.81 -18.07
C THR A 64 5.80 0.64 -18.03
N GLY A 65 5.82 -0.15 -16.95
CA GLY A 65 4.78 -1.13 -16.64
C GLY A 65 4.56 -1.38 -15.15
N PHE A 66 3.38 -1.93 -14.86
CA PHE A 66 2.85 -2.17 -13.51
C PHE A 66 2.11 -3.49 -13.47
N THR A 67 2.23 -4.24 -12.38
CA THR A 67 1.43 -5.46 -12.16
C THR A 67 0.93 -5.52 -10.73
N ARG A 68 -0.37 -5.76 -10.55
CA ARG A 68 -1.01 -5.99 -9.25
C ARG A 68 -1.68 -7.35 -9.21
N GLY A 69 -1.39 -8.13 -8.17
CA GLY A 69 -2.01 -9.44 -7.97
C GLY A 69 -1.34 -10.23 -6.85
N ALA A 70 -1.85 -11.43 -6.60
CA ALA A 70 -1.32 -12.31 -5.57
C ALA A 70 0.02 -12.93 -6.00
N ILE A 71 0.98 -12.99 -5.08
CA ILE A 71 2.23 -13.73 -5.30
C ILE A 71 1.90 -15.23 -5.39
N THR A 72 2.33 -15.88 -6.47
CA THR A 72 2.13 -17.33 -6.71
C THR A 72 3.40 -18.16 -6.52
N GLY A 73 4.57 -17.52 -6.35
CA GLY A 73 5.83 -18.23 -6.13
C GLY A 73 7.08 -17.33 -6.07
N PHE A 74 8.20 -17.94 -5.69
CA PHE A 74 9.53 -17.32 -5.51
C PHE A 74 10.65 -18.02 -6.32
N GLY A 75 11.87 -17.46 -6.31
CA GLY A 75 12.99 -17.76 -7.22
C GLY A 75 13.13 -16.71 -8.33
N SER A 76 11.97 -16.17 -8.68
CA SER A 76 11.62 -14.86 -9.24
C SER A 76 10.26 -14.54 -8.59
N VAL A 77 9.85 -13.27 -8.48
CA VAL A 77 8.51 -12.98 -7.93
C VAL A 77 7.48 -13.26 -9.01
N HIS A 78 6.61 -14.24 -8.77
CA HIS A 78 5.54 -14.59 -9.70
C HIS A 78 4.26 -13.90 -9.23
N VAL A 79 3.63 -13.11 -10.09
CA VAL A 79 2.33 -12.48 -9.82
C VAL A 79 1.40 -12.90 -10.94
N GLY A 80 0.48 -13.81 -10.61
CA GLY A 80 -0.35 -14.43 -11.62
C GLY A 80 0.47 -15.17 -12.69
N ASP A 81 0.31 -14.77 -13.96
CA ASP A 81 1.04 -15.33 -15.12
C ASP A 81 2.38 -14.62 -15.38
N LYS A 82 2.66 -13.52 -14.69
CA LYS A 82 3.89 -12.72 -14.87
C LYS A 82 4.98 -13.19 -13.92
N ILE A 83 6.21 -13.20 -14.42
CA ILE A 83 7.40 -13.61 -13.68
C ILE A 83 8.39 -12.46 -13.70
N PHE A 84 8.71 -11.91 -12.53
CA PHE A 84 9.62 -10.79 -12.36
C PHE A 84 10.96 -11.19 -11.78
N SER A 85 12.03 -10.81 -12.47
CA SER A 85 13.40 -10.91 -11.96
C SER A 85 13.63 -9.86 -10.87
N THR A 86 14.08 -10.34 -9.72
CA THR A 86 14.37 -9.54 -8.50
C THR A 86 15.85 -9.56 -8.12
N SER A 87 16.70 -10.15 -8.97
CA SER A 87 18.14 -10.36 -8.73
C SER A 87 18.98 -9.08 -8.62
N GLY A 88 18.39 -7.91 -8.89
CA GLY A 88 19.07 -6.63 -8.78
C GLY A 88 19.25 -6.21 -7.33
N ALA A 89 20.47 -5.83 -6.93
CA ALA A 89 20.77 -5.33 -5.58
C ALA A 89 20.09 -3.98 -5.23
N THR A 90 19.29 -3.42 -6.14
CA THR A 90 18.59 -2.13 -6.00
C THR A 90 17.08 -2.26 -6.10
N VAL A 91 16.53 -3.48 -6.23
CA VAL A 91 15.08 -3.68 -6.25
C VAL A 91 14.54 -3.30 -4.88
N LYS A 92 13.74 -2.23 -4.83
CA LYS A 92 13.10 -1.80 -3.59
C LYS A 92 12.03 -2.79 -3.20
N LYS A 93 11.94 -3.10 -1.92
CA LYS A 93 10.96 -4.02 -1.35
C LYS A 93 10.36 -3.37 -0.13
N ARG A 94 9.09 -3.02 -0.20
CA ARG A 94 8.37 -2.31 0.84
C ARG A 94 7.28 -3.20 1.42
N LEU A 95 7.30 -3.32 2.74
CA LEU A 95 6.21 -3.86 3.53
C LEU A 95 5.52 -2.65 4.16
N ASP A 96 4.28 -2.45 3.79
CA ASP A 96 3.45 -1.33 4.22
C ASP A 96 4.21 0.02 4.09
N ASP A 97 4.14 0.88 5.10
CA ASP A 97 4.86 2.15 5.16
C ASP A 97 6.27 2.03 5.78
N GLY A 98 6.78 0.80 5.82
CA GLY A 98 8.09 0.44 6.35
C GLY A 98 9.28 0.87 5.47
N PRO A 99 10.52 0.69 5.99
CA PRO A 99 11.73 0.99 5.23
C PRO A 99 11.92 0.04 4.04
N ASP A 100 12.73 0.47 3.07
CA ASP A 100 13.15 -0.38 1.95
C ASP A 100 14.00 -1.57 2.45
N HIS A 101 13.61 -2.80 2.12
CA HIS A 101 14.35 -4.02 2.44
C HIS A 101 15.39 -4.34 1.34
N ILE A 102 16.51 -3.59 1.35
CA ILE A 102 17.57 -3.69 0.33
C ILE A 102 18.94 -4.00 0.95
N PRO A 103 19.62 -5.09 0.55
CA PRO A 103 19.10 -6.24 -0.18
C PRO A 103 18.41 -7.22 0.77
N GLY A 104 17.16 -7.61 0.47
CA GLY A 104 16.48 -8.75 1.11
C GLY A 104 16.30 -9.90 0.14
N ALA A 105 16.19 -11.15 0.60
CA ALA A 105 15.65 -12.23 -0.23
C ALA A 105 14.13 -12.05 -0.35
N ASP A 106 13.52 -12.36 -1.51
CA ASP A 106 12.07 -12.14 -1.70
C ASP A 106 11.24 -12.89 -0.66
N ASP A 107 11.59 -14.15 -0.40
CA ASP A 107 10.94 -15.04 0.56
C ASP A 107 11.25 -14.70 2.03
N SER A 108 12.23 -13.83 2.29
CA SER A 108 12.46 -13.25 3.62
C SER A 108 11.59 -12.03 3.90
N VAL A 109 11.05 -11.39 2.85
CA VAL A 109 10.25 -10.16 2.97
C VAL A 109 8.77 -10.46 2.74
N PHE A 110 8.44 -11.19 1.67
CA PHE A 110 7.07 -11.47 1.26
C PHE A 110 6.68 -12.93 1.49
N ARG A 111 5.39 -13.22 1.29
CA ARG A 111 4.82 -14.57 1.31
C ARG A 111 3.97 -14.82 0.06
N VAL A 112 3.85 -16.09 -0.31
CA VAL A 112 2.87 -16.51 -1.33
C VAL A 112 1.48 -16.14 -0.84
N GLY A 113 0.64 -15.62 -1.73
CA GLY A 113 -0.70 -15.13 -1.43
C GLY A 113 -0.77 -13.64 -1.10
N MET A 114 0.32 -12.96 -0.74
CA MET A 114 0.29 -11.50 -0.58
C MET A 114 -0.07 -10.84 -1.91
N VAL A 115 -1.04 -9.92 -1.88
CA VAL A 115 -1.34 -9.06 -3.03
C VAL A 115 -0.33 -7.93 -3.06
N VAL A 116 0.48 -7.89 -4.12
CA VAL A 116 1.57 -6.92 -4.25
C VAL A 116 1.42 -6.10 -5.52
N GLU A 117 2.09 -4.97 -5.51
CA GLU A 117 2.32 -4.13 -6.67
C GLU A 117 3.78 -4.27 -7.10
N VAL A 118 3.99 -4.61 -8.38
CA VAL A 118 5.30 -4.74 -8.98
C VAL A 118 5.45 -3.68 -10.06
N PHE A 119 6.37 -2.75 -9.83
CA PHE A 119 6.76 -1.74 -10.81
C PHE A 119 7.95 -2.24 -11.61
N HIS A 120 7.86 -2.14 -12.94
CA HIS A 120 8.90 -2.64 -13.83
C HIS A 120 9.09 -1.74 -15.06
N LYS A 121 10.15 -2.01 -15.80
CA LYS A 121 10.38 -1.38 -17.11
C LYS A 121 9.59 -2.16 -18.17
N SER A 122 8.90 -1.46 -19.06
CA SER A 122 8.22 -2.03 -20.23
C SER A 122 9.23 -2.76 -21.12
N GLY A 123 8.81 -3.93 -21.61
CA GLY A 123 9.63 -4.79 -22.46
C GLY A 123 10.73 -5.57 -21.71
N ASP A 124 10.74 -5.51 -20.38
CA ASP A 124 11.61 -6.31 -19.52
C ASP A 124 10.82 -6.81 -18.29
N ASN A 125 11.19 -7.96 -17.76
CA ASN A 125 10.61 -8.55 -16.56
C ASN A 125 11.43 -8.20 -15.30
N ASN A 126 12.34 -7.24 -15.36
CA ASN A 126 13.10 -6.80 -14.20
C ASN A 126 12.26 -5.85 -13.32
N ALA A 127 11.98 -6.28 -12.09
CA ALA A 127 11.33 -5.44 -11.09
C ALA A 127 12.25 -4.26 -10.71
N VAL A 128 11.65 -3.11 -10.48
CA VAL A 128 12.30 -1.91 -9.93
C VAL A 128 11.92 -1.74 -8.46
N GLU A 129 10.64 -1.99 -8.16
CA GLU A 129 10.07 -1.88 -6.83
C GLU A 129 8.93 -2.89 -6.68
N ILE A 130 8.84 -3.49 -5.50
CA ILE A 130 7.74 -4.33 -5.07
C ILE A 130 7.19 -3.73 -3.79
N ARG A 131 5.90 -3.39 -3.79
CA ARG A 131 5.18 -2.88 -2.62
C ARG A 131 4.14 -3.91 -2.20
N PHE A 132 4.12 -4.21 -0.91
CA PHE A 132 3.02 -4.90 -0.24
C PHE A 132 2.37 -3.91 0.72
N LYS A 133 1.05 -3.88 0.73
CA LYS A 133 0.24 -3.21 1.75
C LYS A 133 -0.86 -4.18 2.13
N ASP A 134 -1.05 -4.37 3.42
CA ASP A 134 -2.19 -5.11 3.95
C ASP A 134 -3.50 -4.38 3.60
N ASP A 135 -4.59 -5.12 3.46
CA ASP A 135 -5.90 -4.53 3.16
C ASP A 135 -6.70 -4.26 4.45
N LEU A 136 -6.47 -5.10 5.46
CA LEU A 136 -7.33 -5.22 6.64
C LEU A 136 -6.61 -5.92 7.81
N GLU A 137 -6.48 -5.23 8.94
CA GLU A 137 -6.01 -5.81 10.19
C GLU A 137 -7.09 -5.67 11.28
N GLY A 138 -7.27 -6.69 12.12
CA GLY A 138 -8.09 -6.58 13.31
C GLY A 138 -8.55 -7.90 13.92
N PRO A 139 -9.39 -7.84 14.97
CA PRO A 139 -9.90 -9.03 15.62
C PRO A 139 -10.96 -9.72 14.75
N VAL A 140 -10.83 -11.04 14.65
CA VAL A 140 -11.81 -11.95 14.03
C VAL A 140 -13.13 -11.89 14.80
N SER A 141 -14.22 -11.78 14.06
CA SER A 141 -15.59 -11.87 14.55
C SER A 141 -16.45 -12.69 13.59
N ASN A 142 -17.64 -13.12 14.02
CA ASN A 142 -18.58 -13.87 13.18
C ASN A 142 -17.98 -15.09 12.44
N LEU A 143 -16.97 -15.73 13.03
CA LEU A 143 -16.31 -16.89 12.43
C LEU A 143 -17.29 -18.04 12.18
N ALA A 144 -17.36 -18.49 10.94
CA ALA A 144 -17.96 -19.75 10.53
C ALA A 144 -16.83 -20.69 10.08
N ALA A 145 -16.51 -21.66 10.92
CA ALA A 145 -15.58 -22.72 10.58
C ALA A 145 -16.24 -23.68 9.58
N GLY A 146 -15.69 -23.78 8.37
CA GLY A 146 -16.16 -24.64 7.29
C GLY A 146 -15.29 -24.46 6.04
N PRO A 147 -15.52 -25.19 4.94
CA PRO A 147 -15.00 -24.83 3.63
C PRO A 147 -16.10 -24.10 2.83
N PRO A 148 -15.94 -22.81 2.50
CA PRO A 148 -14.84 -21.91 2.90
C PRO A 148 -14.92 -21.50 4.37
N VAL A 149 -13.78 -21.11 4.96
CA VAL A 149 -13.77 -20.44 6.27
C VAL A 149 -14.17 -19.00 6.00
N THR A 150 -15.13 -18.48 6.78
CA THR A 150 -15.56 -17.09 6.64
C THR A 150 -15.58 -16.42 8.00
N PHE A 151 -15.24 -15.15 8.04
CA PHE A 151 -15.24 -14.35 9.26
C PHE A 151 -15.30 -12.88 8.91
N ASP A 152 -15.51 -12.02 9.91
CA ASP A 152 -15.47 -10.58 9.74
C ASP A 152 -14.28 -9.98 10.49
N VAL A 153 -13.61 -9.00 9.89
CA VAL A 153 -12.61 -8.14 10.54
C VAL A 153 -13.02 -6.70 10.31
N LEU A 154 -13.14 -5.92 11.40
CA LEU A 154 -13.70 -4.56 11.36
C LEU A 154 -15.04 -4.45 10.60
N GLY A 155 -15.86 -5.52 10.59
CA GLY A 155 -17.14 -5.56 9.88
C GLY A 155 -17.04 -5.81 8.36
N VAL A 156 -15.85 -5.99 7.81
CA VAL A 156 -15.63 -6.49 6.45
C VAL A 156 -15.77 -8.00 6.45
N HIS A 157 -16.57 -8.55 5.54
CA HIS A 157 -16.71 -10.00 5.39
C HIS A 157 -15.53 -10.57 4.60
N VAL A 158 -14.85 -11.55 5.19
CA VAL A 158 -13.68 -12.25 4.64
C VAL A 158 -14.06 -13.68 4.31
N VAL A 159 -13.68 -14.12 3.10
CA VAL A 159 -13.87 -15.49 2.61
C VAL A 159 -12.51 -16.07 2.24
N THR A 160 -12.24 -17.31 2.68
CA THR A 160 -11.04 -18.06 2.28
C THR A 160 -11.36 -19.10 1.23
N ASP A 161 -10.36 -19.59 0.51
CA ASP A 161 -10.50 -20.73 -0.40
C ASP A 161 -9.28 -21.67 -0.31
N GLY A 162 -9.11 -22.55 -1.31
CA GLY A 162 -7.97 -23.47 -1.37
C GLY A 162 -6.63 -22.81 -1.71
N ASN A 163 -6.65 -21.53 -2.10
CA ASN A 163 -5.49 -20.73 -2.46
C ASN A 163 -5.10 -19.72 -1.37
N THR A 164 -5.92 -19.54 -0.33
CA THR A 164 -5.57 -18.72 0.84
C THR A 164 -4.37 -19.31 1.59
N ASN A 165 -3.28 -18.56 1.64
CA ASN A 165 -2.10 -18.92 2.43
C ASN A 165 -2.25 -18.39 3.86
N PHE A 166 -1.73 -19.14 4.83
CA PHE A 166 -1.79 -18.77 6.24
C PHE A 166 -0.40 -18.84 6.85
N ASP A 167 0.01 -17.77 7.53
CA ASP A 167 1.25 -17.69 8.31
C ASP A 167 0.94 -17.17 9.72
N ASP A 168 1.82 -17.42 10.67
CA ASP A 168 1.75 -16.94 12.05
C ASP A 168 3.08 -16.37 12.55
N SER A 169 4.04 -16.18 11.64
CA SER A 169 5.45 -15.93 11.95
C SER A 169 6.12 -14.89 11.03
N LEU A 170 5.34 -13.98 10.45
CA LEU A 170 5.86 -12.85 9.68
C LEU A 170 6.30 -11.70 10.63
N ASP A 171 7.10 -10.77 10.12
CA ASP A 171 7.48 -9.51 10.79
C ASP A 171 8.07 -9.63 12.20
N ASP A 172 9.00 -10.57 12.38
CA ASP A 172 9.72 -10.83 13.63
C ASP A 172 8.79 -11.14 14.84
N HIS A 173 7.49 -11.38 14.62
CA HIS A 173 6.59 -11.77 15.70
C HIS A 173 6.77 -13.26 16.04
N PRO A 174 6.79 -13.65 17.33
CA PRO A 174 6.84 -15.06 17.68
C PRO A 174 5.59 -15.78 17.16
N SER A 175 5.81 -16.97 16.61
CA SER A 175 4.74 -17.88 16.19
C SER A 175 3.65 -17.97 17.25
N THR A 176 2.42 -17.68 16.84
CA THR A 176 1.24 -17.74 17.71
C THR A 176 0.72 -19.17 17.88
N GLY A 177 1.09 -20.10 16.99
CA GLY A 177 0.57 -21.46 16.90
C GLY A 177 -0.86 -21.52 16.37
N ILE A 178 -1.41 -20.40 15.90
CA ILE A 178 -2.74 -20.32 15.31
C ILE A 178 -2.62 -20.78 13.86
N THR A 179 -3.63 -21.49 13.39
CA THR A 179 -3.77 -21.97 12.02
C THR A 179 -5.16 -21.59 11.55
N LEU A 180 -5.42 -21.64 10.25
CA LEU A 180 -6.78 -21.44 9.74
C LEU A 180 -7.81 -22.40 10.38
N ALA A 181 -7.39 -23.62 10.73
CA ALA A 181 -8.25 -24.62 11.39
C ALA A 181 -8.49 -24.35 12.88
N THR A 182 -7.60 -23.58 13.53
CA THR A 182 -7.68 -23.23 14.96
C THR A 182 -8.04 -21.77 15.19
N LEU A 183 -8.29 -21.01 14.12
CA LEU A 183 -8.74 -19.63 14.16
C LEU A 183 -10.00 -19.52 15.02
N ALA A 184 -10.07 -18.47 15.82
CA ALA A 184 -11.18 -18.21 16.72
C ALA A 184 -11.53 -16.72 16.76
N ASN A 185 -12.78 -16.43 17.11
CA ASN A 185 -13.20 -15.05 17.39
C ASN A 185 -12.28 -14.42 18.46
N GLY A 186 -11.84 -13.20 18.19
CA GLY A 186 -10.92 -12.43 19.02
C GLY A 186 -9.44 -12.58 18.67
N ASN A 187 -9.04 -13.58 17.87
CA ASN A 187 -7.70 -13.60 17.30
C ASN A 187 -7.50 -12.37 16.40
N VAL A 188 -6.33 -11.75 16.46
CA VAL A 188 -5.98 -10.61 15.60
C VAL A 188 -5.29 -11.17 14.36
N VAL A 189 -5.80 -10.79 13.20
CA VAL A 189 -5.26 -11.18 11.90
C VAL A 189 -5.01 -9.96 11.04
N GLU A 190 -3.99 -10.07 10.19
CA GLU A 190 -3.79 -9.22 9.02
C GLU A 190 -4.22 -10.02 7.79
N VAL A 191 -4.99 -9.41 6.90
CA VAL A 191 -5.58 -10.07 5.72
C VAL A 191 -5.17 -9.29 4.48
N SER A 192 -4.59 -10.02 3.52
CA SER A 192 -4.37 -9.53 2.16
C SER A 192 -5.26 -10.31 1.19
N GLY A 193 -5.90 -9.61 0.26
CA GLY A 193 -6.83 -10.23 -0.66
C GLY A 193 -7.38 -9.29 -1.72
N LEU A 194 -8.48 -9.72 -2.33
CA LEU A 194 -9.13 -8.98 -3.41
C LEU A 194 -10.61 -8.77 -3.05
N PHE A 195 -11.02 -7.51 -2.99
CA PHE A 195 -12.42 -7.15 -2.79
C PHE A 195 -13.25 -7.48 -4.04
N ASP A 196 -14.42 -8.10 -3.85
CA ASP A 196 -15.41 -8.25 -4.89
C ASP A 196 -16.36 -7.05 -5.02
N GLY A 197 -17.21 -7.06 -6.04
CA GLY A 197 -18.18 -5.99 -6.29
C GLY A 197 -19.26 -5.84 -5.21
N ASN A 198 -19.33 -6.76 -4.24
CA ASN A 198 -20.23 -6.70 -3.09
C ASN A 198 -19.51 -6.23 -1.81
N GLY A 199 -18.19 -5.98 -1.87
CA GLY A 199 -17.38 -5.61 -0.71
C GLY A 199 -16.94 -6.79 0.16
N VAL A 200 -17.01 -8.03 -0.36
CA VAL A 200 -16.43 -9.20 0.31
C VAL A 200 -14.94 -9.28 -0.04
N LEU A 201 -14.08 -9.44 0.98
CA LEU A 201 -12.66 -9.65 0.80
C LEU A 201 -12.38 -11.14 0.60
N HIS A 202 -11.97 -11.52 -0.61
CA HIS A 202 -11.48 -12.87 -0.90
C HIS A 202 -10.00 -12.94 -0.52
N ALA A 203 -9.71 -13.57 0.63
CA ALA A 203 -8.39 -13.61 1.20
C ALA A 203 -7.46 -14.52 0.40
N THR A 204 -6.30 -14.00 0.00
CA THR A 204 -5.23 -14.78 -0.64
C THR A 204 -4.08 -15.04 0.33
N PHE A 205 -3.95 -14.22 1.38
CA PHE A 205 -3.03 -14.42 2.49
C PHE A 205 -3.64 -13.92 3.81
N ILE A 206 -3.37 -14.65 4.89
CA ILE A 206 -3.74 -14.28 6.26
C ILE A 206 -2.52 -14.48 7.16
N GLU A 207 -2.17 -13.47 7.93
CA GLU A 207 -1.23 -13.59 9.04
C GLU A 207 -1.97 -13.58 10.38
N ALA A 208 -1.70 -14.55 11.25
CA ALA A 208 -2.13 -14.49 12.65
C ALA A 208 -1.15 -13.65 13.48
N LYS A 209 -1.49 -12.37 13.70
CA LYS A 209 -0.69 -11.45 14.52
C LYS A 209 -0.73 -11.81 16.00
N LYS A 210 -1.90 -12.19 16.53
CA LYS A 210 -2.05 -12.36 17.99
C LYS A 210 -3.24 -13.23 18.38
N ALA A 211 -3.11 -13.92 19.52
CA ALA A 211 -4.19 -14.73 20.07
C ALA A 211 -5.40 -13.91 20.58
N ALA A 212 -5.18 -12.68 21.05
CA ALA A 212 -6.25 -11.83 21.51
C ALA A 212 -5.86 -10.35 21.40
N ALA A 213 -6.82 -9.52 20.97
CA ALA A 213 -6.73 -8.08 21.06
C ALA A 213 -6.59 -7.59 22.52
N ASP A 214 -5.80 -6.54 22.73
CA ASP A 214 -5.73 -5.77 23.97
C ASP A 214 -5.96 -4.26 23.74
N ALA A 215 -6.04 -3.50 24.83
CA ALA A 215 -6.43 -2.09 24.80
C ALA A 215 -5.43 -1.15 24.10
N ASN A 216 -4.20 -1.61 23.83
CA ASN A 216 -3.18 -0.83 23.14
C ASN A 216 -3.07 -1.18 21.65
N ASP A 217 -3.77 -2.23 21.22
CA ASP A 217 -3.74 -2.63 19.82
C ASP A 217 -4.42 -1.56 18.95
N LYS A 218 -3.89 -1.39 17.75
CA LYS A 218 -4.47 -0.59 16.69
C LYS A 218 -4.73 -1.53 15.53
N PHE A 219 -5.88 -1.34 14.91
CA PHE A 219 -6.36 -2.10 13.77
C PHE A 219 -6.49 -1.14 12.61
N GLU A 220 -6.41 -1.65 11.39
CA GLU A 220 -6.42 -0.81 10.20
C GLU A 220 -7.25 -1.39 9.07
N ILE A 221 -7.72 -0.50 8.21
CA ILE A 221 -8.39 -0.83 6.98
C ILE A 221 -8.04 0.22 5.94
N LYS A 222 -7.76 -0.24 4.72
CA LYS A 222 -7.51 0.61 3.56
C LYS A 222 -8.66 0.51 2.57
N GLY A 223 -9.10 1.63 2.03
CA GLY A 223 -10.22 1.63 1.08
C GLY A 223 -10.78 3.02 0.77
N THR A 224 -11.77 3.03 -0.12
CA THR A 224 -12.41 4.27 -0.56
C THR A 224 -13.51 4.71 0.41
N ILE A 225 -13.49 5.98 0.82
CA ILE A 225 -14.55 6.61 1.60
C ILE A 225 -15.85 6.62 0.81
N ALA A 226 -16.90 6.10 1.42
CA ALA A 226 -18.28 6.23 0.97
C ALA A 226 -19.18 6.73 2.11
N ALA A 227 -20.40 7.14 1.74
CA ALA A 227 -21.45 7.57 2.66
C ALA A 227 -21.01 8.62 3.71
N LEU A 228 -20.05 9.50 3.36
CA LEU A 228 -19.58 10.56 4.24
C LEU A 228 -20.73 11.50 4.62
N ALA A 229 -20.93 11.69 5.93
CA ALA A 229 -21.95 12.54 6.51
C ALA A 229 -21.43 13.25 7.77
N GLY A 230 -22.19 14.25 8.24
CA GLY A 230 -21.81 15.07 9.38
C GLY A 230 -20.84 16.20 9.01
N THR A 231 -20.23 16.81 10.02
CA THR A 231 -19.29 17.94 9.85
C THR A 231 -18.14 17.79 10.82
N ALA A 232 -16.93 18.10 10.36
CA ALA A 232 -15.74 18.04 11.21
C ALA A 232 -15.98 18.76 12.56
N PRO A 233 -15.56 18.18 13.69
CA PRO A 233 -14.80 16.94 13.80
C PRO A 233 -15.67 15.67 13.96
N ASN A 234 -17.01 15.80 13.96
CA ASN A 234 -17.93 14.67 14.13
C ASN A 234 -18.52 14.26 12.78
N GLN A 235 -17.79 13.39 12.08
CA GLN A 235 -18.18 12.84 10.78
C GLN A 235 -18.40 11.34 10.89
N THR A 236 -19.20 10.80 9.99
CA THR A 236 -19.38 9.35 9.81
C THR A 236 -19.17 8.98 8.37
N PHE A 237 -18.57 7.83 8.10
CA PHE A 237 -18.34 7.33 6.75
C PHE A 237 -18.21 5.80 6.77
N THR A 238 -18.11 5.21 5.58
CA THR A 238 -17.82 3.79 5.43
C THR A 238 -16.59 3.56 4.56
N VAL A 239 -15.83 2.51 4.87
CA VAL A 239 -14.73 1.99 4.06
C VAL A 239 -14.94 0.49 3.88
N ASN A 240 -15.07 0.01 2.65
CA ASN A 240 -15.40 -1.40 2.35
C ASN A 240 -16.58 -1.97 3.17
N GLY A 241 -17.60 -1.14 3.46
CA GLY A 241 -18.76 -1.51 4.26
C GLY A 241 -18.59 -1.35 5.79
N ALA A 242 -17.36 -1.25 6.29
CA ALA A 242 -17.07 -0.96 7.69
C ALA A 242 -17.45 0.49 8.02
N SER A 243 -18.22 0.70 9.10
CA SER A 243 -18.70 2.03 9.50
C SER A 243 -17.77 2.69 10.53
N PHE A 244 -17.33 3.91 10.23
CA PHE A 244 -16.44 4.70 11.07
C PHE A 244 -17.09 6.02 11.50
N ALA A 245 -16.64 6.52 12.65
CA ALA A 245 -16.91 7.86 13.14
C ALA A 245 -15.62 8.57 13.52
N THR A 246 -15.59 9.89 13.38
CA THR A 246 -14.50 10.76 13.86
C THR A 246 -14.93 11.58 15.05
N ASP A 247 -13.98 12.03 15.87
CA ASP A 247 -14.19 12.99 16.95
C ASP A 247 -13.06 14.02 17.03
N ASN A 248 -13.00 14.80 18.12
CA ASN A 248 -11.96 15.81 18.35
C ASN A 248 -10.53 15.22 18.51
N ASN A 249 -10.41 13.91 18.74
CA ASN A 249 -9.14 13.22 18.96
C ASN A 249 -8.69 12.43 17.73
N THR A 250 -9.55 12.24 16.74
CA THR A 250 -9.18 11.65 15.45
C THR A 250 -8.14 12.54 14.77
N ARG A 251 -6.96 11.97 14.51
CA ARG A 251 -5.93 12.63 13.71
C ARG A 251 -6.29 12.49 12.22
N LEU A 252 -6.31 13.61 11.51
CA LEU A 252 -6.56 13.66 10.07
C LEU A 252 -5.34 14.27 9.39
N HIS A 253 -4.70 13.58 8.47
CA HIS A 253 -3.54 14.09 7.73
C HIS A 253 -3.46 13.56 6.30
N ASP A 254 -2.64 14.23 5.49
CA ASP A 254 -2.46 13.95 4.06
C ASP A 254 -3.76 14.01 3.24
N LEU A 255 -4.70 14.83 3.74
CA LEU A 255 -5.96 15.13 3.08
C LEU A 255 -5.86 16.41 2.22
N PRO A 256 -6.66 16.52 1.15
CA PRO A 256 -6.85 17.79 0.46
C PRO A 256 -7.41 18.85 1.41
N ALA A 257 -7.32 20.13 1.01
CA ALA A 257 -7.74 21.26 1.83
C ALA A 257 -9.22 21.21 2.30
N GLY A 258 -10.07 20.40 1.64
CA GLY A 258 -11.46 20.17 2.02
C GLY A 258 -11.68 19.13 3.11
N GLY A 259 -10.63 18.41 3.55
CA GLY A 259 -10.73 17.28 4.47
C GLY A 259 -11.26 16.01 3.79
N LEU A 260 -11.94 15.16 4.55
CA LEU A 260 -12.51 13.90 4.05
C LEU A 260 -13.55 14.16 2.95
N ALA A 261 -13.54 13.32 1.92
CA ALA A 261 -14.51 13.36 0.83
C ALA A 261 -14.87 11.94 0.37
N ASN A 262 -16.09 11.74 -0.13
CA ASN A 262 -16.44 10.49 -0.81
C ASN A 262 -15.54 10.30 -2.04
N GLY A 263 -15.13 9.06 -2.29
CA GLY A 263 -14.23 8.71 -3.38
C GLY A 263 -12.75 8.79 -3.03
N MET A 264 -12.39 9.29 -1.84
CA MET A 264 -11.00 9.33 -1.39
C MET A 264 -10.55 7.96 -0.89
N PHE A 265 -9.43 7.45 -1.39
CA PHE A 265 -8.76 6.29 -0.81
C PHE A 265 -8.02 6.72 0.46
N VAL A 266 -8.24 5.99 1.55
CA VAL A 266 -7.67 6.30 2.86
C VAL A 266 -7.25 5.03 3.57
N GLU A 267 -6.31 5.21 4.50
CA GLU A 267 -6.07 4.29 5.57
C GLU A 267 -6.75 4.80 6.85
N VAL A 268 -7.50 3.93 7.53
CA VAL A 268 -8.19 4.26 8.77
C VAL A 268 -7.69 3.36 9.89
N LYS A 269 -7.10 3.93 10.93
CA LYS A 269 -6.70 3.19 12.12
C LYS A 269 -7.69 3.36 13.26
N THR A 270 -8.01 2.29 13.98
CA THR A 270 -8.91 2.30 15.14
C THR A 270 -8.41 1.38 16.26
N SER A 271 -8.73 1.70 17.51
CA SER A 271 -8.63 0.76 18.64
C SER A 271 -10.00 0.22 19.07
N SER A 272 -11.06 0.58 18.34
CA SER A 272 -12.41 0.10 18.62
C SER A 272 -12.61 -1.30 18.05
N THR A 273 -13.32 -2.17 18.78
CA THR A 273 -13.67 -3.52 18.33
C THR A 273 -15.15 -3.67 17.99
N THR A 274 -15.91 -2.58 18.03
CA THR A 274 -17.35 -2.54 17.75
C THR A 274 -17.72 -1.35 16.87
N ALA A 275 -18.57 -1.58 15.88
CA ALA A 275 -19.06 -0.53 14.98
C ALA A 275 -20.13 0.38 15.64
N PRO A 276 -20.23 1.68 15.25
CA PRO A 276 -19.29 2.37 14.38
C PRO A 276 -17.92 2.50 15.08
N PHE A 277 -16.85 2.17 14.36
CA PHE A 277 -15.50 2.20 14.89
C PHE A 277 -15.05 3.66 15.03
N LEU A 278 -14.58 4.04 16.21
CA LEU A 278 -14.02 5.38 16.40
C LEU A 278 -12.64 5.41 15.74
N ALA A 279 -12.49 6.21 14.69
CA ALA A 279 -11.22 6.42 14.02
C ALA A 279 -10.26 7.15 14.96
N THR A 280 -9.08 6.58 15.17
CA THR A 280 -7.98 7.24 15.87
C THR A 280 -7.12 8.05 14.90
N ASP A 281 -7.05 7.59 13.66
CA ASP A 281 -6.28 8.19 12.58
C ASP A 281 -6.99 7.94 11.25
N VAL A 282 -7.01 8.95 10.37
CA VAL A 282 -7.39 8.81 8.96
C VAL A 282 -6.34 9.52 8.14
N GLU A 283 -5.60 8.73 7.37
CA GLU A 283 -4.55 9.18 6.49
C GLU A 283 -5.05 9.15 5.04
N GLY A 284 -4.93 10.30 4.35
CA GLY A 284 -5.12 10.35 2.91
C GLY A 284 -3.91 9.71 2.24
N THR A 285 -4.11 8.52 1.69
CA THR A 285 -3.08 7.86 0.91
C THR A 285 -3.23 8.31 -0.54
N PHE A 286 -2.28 9.10 -1.04
CA PHE A 286 -2.22 9.46 -2.47
C PHE A 286 -1.84 8.26 -3.36
N GLU A 287 -1.51 7.12 -2.74
CA GLU A 287 -1.47 5.80 -3.35
C GLU A 287 -2.90 5.28 -3.46
N ASP A 288 -3.68 5.92 -4.33
CA ASP A 288 -4.93 5.36 -4.83
C ASP A 288 -4.61 4.01 -5.50
N PRO A 289 -5.47 2.98 -5.45
CA PRO A 289 -5.43 1.91 -6.44
C PRO A 289 -5.43 2.43 -7.89
N GLU A 290 -5.82 3.69 -8.14
CA GLU A 290 -5.40 4.45 -9.31
C GLU A 290 -3.86 4.60 -9.30
N ILE A 291 -3.22 3.55 -9.80
CA ILE A 291 -1.81 3.43 -10.19
C ILE A 291 -1.24 4.81 -10.48
N GLU A 292 -0.13 5.19 -9.83
CA GLU A 292 0.56 6.49 -10.03
C GLU A 292 0.85 6.82 -11.52
N ALA A 293 0.70 5.85 -12.41
CA ALA A 293 0.78 5.99 -13.85
C ALA A 293 -0.59 6.34 -14.47
N GLU A 294 -0.80 7.63 -14.75
CA GLU A 294 -1.88 8.05 -15.67
C GLU A 294 -1.74 7.35 -17.03
N ASP A 295 -0.50 7.10 -17.46
CA ASP A 295 -0.16 6.38 -18.70
C ASP A 295 0.92 5.32 -18.44
N ALA A 296 0.70 4.11 -18.95
CA ALA A 296 1.65 2.99 -18.90
C ALA A 296 1.48 2.05 -20.10
N ASP A 297 2.57 1.51 -20.62
CA ASP A 297 2.55 0.68 -21.83
C ASP A 297 2.07 -0.75 -21.56
N GLU A 298 2.38 -1.27 -20.37
CA GLU A 298 2.08 -2.64 -19.95
C GLU A 298 1.57 -2.66 -18.50
N VAL A 299 0.27 -2.87 -18.34
CA VAL A 299 -0.39 -3.05 -17.04
C VAL A 299 -1.01 -4.45 -16.97
N SER A 300 -0.85 -5.11 -15.83
CA SER A 300 -1.57 -6.35 -15.48
C SER A 300 -2.28 -6.18 -14.13
N ILE A 301 -3.58 -6.44 -14.06
CA ILE A 301 -4.35 -6.31 -12.82
C ILE A 301 -5.21 -7.55 -12.63
N GLU A 302 -4.99 -8.23 -11.51
CA GLU A 302 -5.85 -9.27 -10.99
C GLU A 302 -6.92 -8.67 -10.05
N GLY A 303 -8.16 -9.14 -10.17
CA GLY A 303 -9.25 -8.72 -9.30
C GLY A 303 -10.61 -9.28 -9.69
N TYR A 304 -11.62 -8.88 -8.94
CA TYR A 304 -13.02 -9.20 -9.20
C TYR A 304 -13.71 -8.08 -9.97
N VAL A 305 -14.50 -8.44 -10.99
CA VAL A 305 -15.26 -7.47 -11.79
C VAL A 305 -16.33 -6.77 -10.93
N ALA A 306 -16.15 -5.47 -10.72
CA ALA A 306 -17.12 -4.59 -10.06
C ALA A 306 -17.63 -3.51 -11.03
N GLY A 307 -18.80 -2.91 -10.73
CA GLY A 307 -19.34 -1.79 -11.52
C GLY A 307 -19.58 -2.07 -13.01
N LEU A 308 -19.84 -3.33 -13.39
CA LEU A 308 -19.93 -3.74 -14.80
C LEU A 308 -21.06 -3.00 -15.55
N SER A 309 -20.69 -2.41 -16.68
CA SER A 309 -21.57 -1.72 -17.60
C SER A 309 -21.17 -1.96 -19.06
N GLY A 310 -22.07 -1.70 -20.01
CA GLY A 310 -21.85 -1.94 -21.43
C GLY A 310 -22.39 -3.31 -21.88
N SER A 311 -21.86 -3.81 -22.99
CA SER A 311 -22.25 -5.09 -23.58
C SER A 311 -21.12 -5.67 -24.42
N ASP A 312 -21.00 -7.00 -24.43
CA ASP A 312 -19.99 -7.71 -25.20
C ASP A 312 -19.90 -7.24 -26.67
N PRO A 313 -18.70 -6.89 -27.19
CA PRO A 313 -17.37 -6.95 -26.58
C PRO A 313 -16.89 -5.65 -25.91
N ASN A 314 -17.76 -4.65 -25.72
CA ASN A 314 -17.43 -3.33 -25.18
C ASN A 314 -17.95 -3.18 -23.75
N TRP A 315 -17.17 -3.68 -22.79
CA TRP A 315 -17.44 -3.55 -21.36
C TRP A 315 -16.68 -2.38 -20.75
N SER A 316 -17.23 -1.81 -19.68
CA SER A 316 -16.55 -0.95 -18.74
C SER A 316 -16.85 -1.42 -17.32
N PHE A 317 -15.81 -1.65 -16.53
CA PHE A 317 -15.88 -2.17 -15.17
C PHE A 317 -14.67 -1.72 -14.37
N THR A 318 -14.64 -2.00 -13.07
CA THR A 318 -13.45 -1.81 -12.23
C THR A 318 -12.84 -3.14 -11.82
N LEU A 319 -11.51 -3.19 -11.73
CA LEU A 319 -10.73 -4.25 -11.08
C LEU A 319 -9.81 -3.60 -10.08
N ALA A 320 -9.90 -4.00 -8.81
CA ALA A 320 -9.07 -3.43 -7.75
C ALA A 320 -9.01 -1.89 -7.76
N GLY A 321 -10.16 -1.24 -7.97
CA GLY A 321 -10.27 0.23 -8.06
C GLY A 321 -10.00 0.84 -9.45
N VAL A 322 -9.26 0.16 -10.32
CA VAL A 322 -8.90 0.66 -11.65
C VAL A 322 -10.02 0.46 -12.65
N THR A 323 -10.35 1.50 -13.43
CA THR A 323 -11.31 1.39 -14.53
C THR A 323 -10.70 0.65 -15.72
N VAL A 324 -11.37 -0.41 -16.17
CA VAL A 324 -10.99 -1.25 -17.30
C VAL A 324 -12.05 -1.18 -18.39
N THR A 325 -11.59 -1.10 -19.64
CA THR A 325 -12.44 -1.16 -20.84
C THR A 325 -12.02 -2.28 -21.77
N THR A 326 -12.98 -2.90 -22.45
CA THR A 326 -12.73 -3.91 -23.49
C THR A 326 -13.24 -3.43 -24.85
N SER A 327 -12.77 -4.07 -25.91
CA SER A 327 -13.27 -3.88 -27.27
C SER A 327 -13.29 -5.22 -28.03
N ALA A 328 -13.72 -5.20 -29.29
CA ALA A 328 -13.64 -6.35 -30.18
C ALA A 328 -12.20 -6.88 -30.40
N ALA A 329 -11.17 -6.08 -30.08
CA ALA A 329 -9.77 -6.51 -30.16
C ALA A 329 -9.28 -7.20 -28.87
N THR A 330 -10.03 -7.11 -27.77
CA THR A 330 -9.66 -7.70 -26.49
C THR A 330 -9.85 -9.21 -26.52
N THR A 331 -8.78 -9.99 -26.37
CA THR A 331 -8.91 -11.44 -26.23
C THR A 331 -9.53 -11.77 -24.87
N GLY A 332 -10.51 -12.68 -24.82
CA GLY A 332 -11.16 -13.07 -23.56
C GLY A 332 -12.27 -12.13 -23.08
N HIS A 333 -12.72 -11.17 -23.90
CA HIS A 333 -13.82 -10.24 -23.54
C HIS A 333 -15.11 -10.97 -23.09
N ALA A 334 -15.34 -12.20 -23.55
CA ALA A 334 -16.48 -13.04 -23.17
C ALA A 334 -16.38 -13.64 -21.75
N LEU A 335 -15.23 -13.53 -21.08
CA LEU A 335 -15.03 -13.97 -19.68
C LEU A 335 -15.53 -12.93 -18.68
N VAL A 336 -15.81 -11.70 -19.13
CA VAL A 336 -16.25 -10.61 -18.26
C VAL A 336 -17.70 -10.85 -17.83
N ALA A 337 -17.89 -11.03 -16.52
CA ALA A 337 -19.20 -11.13 -15.87
C ALA A 337 -19.13 -10.48 -14.48
N PRO A 338 -20.25 -10.04 -13.89
CA PRO A 338 -20.24 -9.49 -12.53
C PRO A 338 -19.60 -10.46 -11.54
N ASN A 339 -18.67 -9.95 -10.71
CA ASN A 339 -17.90 -10.73 -9.74
C ASN A 339 -17.08 -11.89 -10.33
N ALA A 340 -16.76 -11.88 -11.62
CA ALA A 340 -15.77 -12.82 -12.16
C ALA A 340 -14.38 -12.48 -11.62
N HIS A 341 -13.64 -13.47 -11.12
CA HIS A 341 -12.22 -13.33 -10.76
C HIS A 341 -11.38 -13.43 -12.04
N ILE A 342 -10.77 -12.32 -12.44
CA ILE A 342 -10.04 -12.20 -13.71
C ILE A 342 -8.72 -11.46 -13.56
N GLU A 343 -7.83 -11.69 -14.51
CA GLU A 343 -6.71 -10.79 -14.80
C GLU A 343 -6.99 -10.04 -16.10
N ALA A 344 -6.77 -8.72 -16.11
CA ALA A 344 -6.72 -7.89 -17.30
C ALA A 344 -5.29 -7.46 -17.61
N GLU A 345 -4.90 -7.51 -18.88
CA GLU A 345 -3.61 -7.03 -19.38
C GLU A 345 -3.80 -6.02 -20.53
N GLY A 346 -3.07 -4.89 -20.51
CA GLY A 346 -3.16 -3.84 -21.52
C GLY A 346 -2.48 -2.53 -21.10
N PRO A 347 -2.46 -1.49 -21.95
CA PRO A 347 -1.94 -0.18 -21.56
C PRO A 347 -2.93 0.58 -20.66
N MET A 348 -2.39 1.48 -19.83
CA MET A 348 -3.13 2.56 -19.16
C MET A 348 -3.06 3.82 -20.00
N VAL A 349 -4.19 4.50 -20.20
CA VAL A 349 -4.23 5.82 -20.85
C VAL A 349 -5.17 6.73 -20.08
N GLY A 350 -4.65 7.82 -19.52
CA GLY A 350 -5.39 8.75 -18.67
C GLY A 350 -6.16 8.06 -17.53
N GLY A 351 -5.51 7.13 -16.81
CA GLY A 351 -6.08 6.39 -15.68
C GLY A 351 -7.05 5.26 -16.06
N VAL A 352 -7.31 5.04 -17.36
CA VAL A 352 -8.19 3.97 -17.83
C VAL A 352 -7.37 2.86 -18.50
N MET A 353 -7.57 1.63 -18.04
CA MET A 353 -6.96 0.45 -18.64
C MET A 353 -7.71 0.05 -19.91
N GLN A 354 -6.99 -0.07 -21.02
CA GLN A 354 -7.54 -0.58 -22.28
C GLN A 354 -7.12 -2.05 -22.42
N ALA A 355 -7.97 -2.97 -21.96
CA ALA A 355 -7.62 -4.39 -21.92
C ALA A 355 -7.38 -4.95 -23.34
N ARG A 356 -6.22 -5.60 -23.52
CA ARG A 356 -5.88 -6.40 -24.71
C ARG A 356 -6.14 -7.89 -24.49
N LYS A 357 -6.02 -8.35 -23.25
CA LYS A 357 -6.27 -9.74 -22.84
C LYS A 357 -6.99 -9.76 -21.50
N ILE A 358 -7.96 -10.64 -21.37
CA ILE A 358 -8.62 -11.04 -20.13
C ILE A 358 -8.39 -12.54 -19.94
N GLY A 359 -7.98 -12.95 -18.73
CA GLY A 359 -7.86 -14.35 -18.32
C GLY A 359 -8.70 -14.62 -17.07
N LEU A 360 -9.20 -15.85 -16.91
CA LEU A 360 -9.81 -16.27 -15.65
C LEU A 360 -8.72 -16.56 -14.61
N ARG A 361 -9.00 -16.19 -13.37
CA ARG A 361 -8.21 -16.59 -12.22
C ARG A 361 -8.98 -17.66 -11.41
N PRO A 362 -8.25 -18.63 -10.83
CA PRO A 362 -8.86 -19.71 -10.06
C PRO A 362 -9.56 -19.23 -8.80
#